data_AF-A0AAU4R1R3-F1
#
_entry.id   AF-A0AAU4R1R3-F1
#
_cell.length_a   1.000
_cell.length_b   1.000
_cell.length_c   1.000
_cell.angle_alpha   90.00
_cell.angle_beta   90.00
_cell.angle_gamma   90.00
#
_symmetry.space_group_name_H-M   'P 1'
#
loop_
_entity.id
_entity.type
_entity.pdbx_description
1 polymer ?
#
loop_
_entity_poly.entity_id
_entity_poly.type
_entity_poly.pdbx_seq_one_letter_code
_entity_poly.pdbx_strand_id
1 'polypeptide(L)' 'MRELREARGLSQEGLAELAGLHRTYIGSVERGERNVSLVNIHRLARALNVAPAELLLHSEGGS' A
#
# COMPACT_ATOMS: atom_id res chain seq x y z
N MET A 1 -3.22 -2.02 4.55
CA MET A 1 -2.39 -2.17 3.33
C MET A 1 -1.88 -3.61 3.15
N ARG A 2 -1.14 -4.17 4.12
CA ARG A 2 -0.66 -5.57 4.09
C ARG A 2 -1.76 -6.58 3.75
N GLU A 3 -2.88 -6.52 4.46
CA GLU A 3 -4.02 -7.42 4.26
C GLU A 3 -4.58 -7.34 2.84
N LEU A 4 -4.73 -6.13 2.29
CA LEU A 4 -5.16 -5.92 0.90
C LEU A 4 -4.17 -6.52 -0.11
N ARG A 5 -2.86 -6.38 0.14
CA ARG A 5 -1.83 -6.98 -0.72
C ARG A 5 -1.91 -8.50 -0.67
N GLU A 6 -2.01 -9.09 0.52
CA GLU A 6 -2.05 -10.53 0.72
C GLU A 6 -3.33 -11.15 0.17
N ALA A 7 -4.48 -10.46 0.30
CA ALA A 7 -5.74 -10.87 -0.33
C ALA A 7 -5.67 -10.90 -1.88
N ARG A 8 -4.70 -10.21 -2.49
CA ARG A 8 -4.43 -10.25 -3.93
C ARG A 8 -3.29 -11.19 -4.32
N GLY A 9 -2.76 -11.97 -3.37
CA GLY A 9 -1.67 -12.91 -3.63
C GLY A 9 -0.36 -12.23 -4.05
N LEU A 10 -0.20 -10.94 -3.75
CA LEU A 10 0.97 -10.16 -4.17
C LEU A 10 2.07 -10.24 -3.11
N SER A 11 3.32 -10.43 -3.54
CA SER A 11 4.48 -10.18 -2.70
C SER A 11 4.73 -8.66 -2.56
N GLN A 12 5.57 -8.24 -1.60
CA GLN A 12 5.97 -6.83 -1.52
C GLN A 12 6.69 -6.36 -2.80
N GLU A 13 7.51 -7.23 -3.40
CA GLU A 13 8.18 -6.95 -4.67
C GLU A 13 7.16 -6.82 -5.81
N GLY A 14 6.18 -7.73 -5.89
CA GLY A 14 5.15 -7.69 -6.92
C GLY A 14 4.26 -6.44 -6.82
N LEU A 15 3.89 -6.03 -5.60
CA LEU A 15 3.16 -4.77 -5.42
C LEU A 15 4.03 -3.55 -5.78
N ALA A 16 5.33 -3.58 -5.45
CA ALA A 16 6.25 -2.52 -5.78
C ALA A 16 6.37 -2.32 -7.30
N GLU A 17 6.51 -3.43 -8.05
CA GLU A 17 6.56 -3.44 -9.50
C GLU A 17 5.26 -2.88 -10.11
N LEU A 18 4.10 -3.39 -9.69
CA LEU A 18 2.79 -2.92 -10.17
C LEU A 18 2.53 -1.44 -9.87
N ALA A 19 3.00 -0.95 -8.73
CA ALA A 19 2.82 0.44 -8.31
C ALA A 19 3.91 1.39 -8.87
N GLY A 20 4.97 0.87 -9.49
CA GLY A 20 6.14 1.66 -9.90
C GLY A 20 6.83 2.31 -8.70
N LEU A 21 7.00 1.56 -7.61
CA LEU A 21 7.60 1.97 -6.35
C LEU A 21 8.72 1.00 -5.96
N HIS A 22 9.55 1.39 -5.00
CA HIS A 22 10.61 0.50 -4.50
C HIS A 22 10.04 -0.48 -3.45
N ARG A 23 10.48 -1.75 -3.43
CA ARG A 23 10.01 -2.73 -2.43
C ARG A 23 10.17 -2.24 -1.00
N THR A 24 11.28 -1.58 -0.68
CA THR A 24 11.50 -1.03 0.69
C THR A 24 10.47 0.04 1.05
N TYR A 25 9.96 0.80 0.08
CA TYR A 25 8.87 1.75 0.28
C TYR A 25 7.59 1.02 0.68
N ILE A 26 7.23 -0.05 -0.03
CA ILE A 26 6.07 -0.91 0.29
C ILE A 26 6.17 -1.41 1.74
N GLY A 27 7.33 -1.95 2.13
CA GLY A 27 7.56 -2.44 3.49
C GLY A 27 7.41 -1.36 4.55
N SER A 28 7.95 -0.15 4.34
CA SER A 28 7.79 0.95 5.30
C SER A 28 6.36 1.48 5.37
N VAL A 29 5.61 1.47 4.26
CA VAL A 29 4.18 1.82 4.28
C VAL A 29 3.37 0.80 5.08
N GLU A 30 3.62 -0.49 4.90
CA GLU A 30 2.92 -1.54 5.66
C GLU A 30 3.20 -1.52 7.17
N ARG A 31 4.34 -0.99 7.58
CA ARG A 31 4.72 -0.82 8.99
C ARG A 31 4.30 0.53 9.59
N GLY A 32 3.67 1.42 8.80
CA GLY A 32 3.27 2.75 9.26
C GLY A 32 4.43 3.73 9.48
N GLU A 33 5.62 3.43 8.96
CA GLU A 33 6.83 4.26 9.17
C GLU A 33 6.91 5.49 8.24
N ARG A 34 5.95 5.64 7.31
CA ARG A 34 5.96 6.66 6.26
C ARG A 34 4.60 7.31 6.14
N ASN A 35 4.59 8.64 6.06
CA ASN A 35 3.46 9.38 5.49
C ASN A 35 3.44 9.18 3.97
N VAL A 36 2.38 8.55 3.46
CA VAL A 36 2.21 8.26 2.04
C VAL A 36 1.63 9.50 1.34
N SER A 37 2.27 9.96 0.27
CA SER A 37 1.70 11.05 -0.54
C SER A 37 0.44 10.60 -1.27
N LEU A 38 -0.46 11.53 -1.59
CA LEU A 38 -1.68 11.22 -2.34
C LEU A 38 -1.39 10.56 -3.70
N VAL A 39 -0.30 10.95 -4.36
CA VAL A 39 0.17 10.33 -5.61
C VAL A 39 0.48 8.84 -5.41
N ASN A 40 1.18 8.50 -4.32
CA ASN A 40 1.53 7.11 -4.02
C ASN A 40 0.33 6.30 -3.54
N ILE A 41 -0.61 6.92 -2.82
CA ILE A 41 -1.91 6.30 -2.50
C ILE A 41 -2.62 5.91 -3.79
N HIS A 42 -2.68 6.80 -4.78
CA HIS A 42 -3.34 6.49 -6.06
C HIS A 42 -2.64 5.36 -6.82
N ARG A 43 -1.30 5.35 -6.84
CA ARG A 43 -0.50 4.26 -7.45
C ARG A 43 -0.76 2.92 -6.78
N LEU A 44 -0.74 2.89 -5.45
CA LEU A 44 -0.99 1.68 -4.66
C LEU A 44 -2.43 1.19 -4.84
N ALA A 45 -3.41 2.09 -4.82
CA ALA A 45 -4.82 1.76 -5.00
C ALA A 45 -5.06 1.13 -6.38
N ARG A 46 -4.45 1.71 -7.43
CA ARG A 46 -4.50 1.14 -8.78
C ARG A 46 -3.83 -0.23 -8.87
N ALA A 47 -2.64 -0.39 -8.27
CA ALA A 47 -1.92 -1.66 -8.25
C ALA A 47 -2.67 -2.77 -7.48
N LEU A 48 -3.38 -2.38 -6.41
CA LEU A 48 -4.22 -3.27 -5.62
C LEU A 48 -5.63 -3.40 -6.19
N ASN A 49 -6.00 -2.68 -7.26
CA ASN A 49 -7.34 -2.62 -7.83
C ASN A 49 -8.43 -2.45 -6.74
N VAL A 50 -8.29 -1.37 -5.97
CA VAL A 50 -9.20 -0.92 -4.90
C VAL A 50 -9.40 0.59 -5.01
N ALA A 51 -10.42 1.14 -4.33
CA ALA A 51 -10.57 2.58 -4.22
C ALA A 51 -9.46 3.19 -3.33
N PRO A 52 -8.94 4.39 -3.62
CA PRO A 52 -7.98 5.07 -2.75
C PRO A 52 -8.43 5.22 -1.29
N ALA A 53 -9.75 5.37 -1.07
CA ALA A 53 -10.33 5.45 0.27
C ALA A 53 -10.10 4.18 1.10
N GLU A 54 -10.05 3.01 0.47
CA GLU A 54 -9.78 1.74 1.16
C GLU A 54 -8.36 1.69 1.75
N LEU A 55 -7.41 2.44 1.19
CA LEU A 55 -6.06 2.58 1.76
C LEU A 55 -6.01 3.55 2.94
N LEU A 56 -6.96 4.49 3.02
CA LEU A 56 -7.03 5.51 4.08
C LEU A 56 -7.78 5.00 5.31
N LEU A 57 -8.77 4.13 5.14
CA LEU A 57 -9.60 3.61 6.23
C LEU A 57 -8.87 2.67 7.21
N HIS A 58 -7.63 2.26 6.90
CA HIS A 58 -6.82 1.37 7.72
C HIS A 58 -5.74 2.10 8.54
N SER A 59 -5.84 3.42 8.71
CA SER A 59 -4.91 4.21 9.55
C SER A 59 -5.22 4.17 11.05
N GLU A 60 -6.31 3.52 11.48
CA GLU A 60 -6.69 3.46 12.90
C GLU A 60 -6.05 2.26 13.59
N GLY A 61 -4.78 2.44 13.94
CA GLY A 61 -4.02 1.57 14.84
C GLY A 61 -3.20 2.41 15.82
N GLY A 62 -3.82 3.45 16.38
CA GLY A 62 -3.31 4.21 17.50
C GLY A 62 -4.13 3.90 18.75
N SER A 63 -3.65 2.98 19.57
CA SER A 63 -3.96 2.90 21.00
C SER A 63 -2.68 3.10 21.78
#